data_AF-A0A2P6G6H0-F1
#
_entry.id   AF-A0A2P6G6H0-F1
#
_cell.length_a   1.000
_cell.length_b   1.000
_cell.length_c   1.000
_cell.angle_alpha   90.00
_cell.angle_beta   90.00
_cell.angle_gamma   90.00
#
_symmetry.space_group_name_H-M   'P 1'
#
loop_
_entity.id
_entity.type
_entity.pdbx_description
1 polymer ?
#
loop_
_entity_poly.entity_id
_entity_poly.type
_entity_poly.pdbx_seq_one_letter_code
_entity_poly.pdbx_strand_id
1 'polypeptide(L)'
;MRISFIVIFSVFLVSLIGFYIHFQTDQTRFFDKTAYAFLSTFKVPDSIRRLTAGLTVPKFDFDESLIVKPVNYGSLDFWAAHPKKLDGADVSPTGFNFDRQEDAEIDVFFVHPT
;
A
#
# COMPACT_ATOMS: atom_id res chain seq x y z
N MET A 1 14.34 34.32 27.43
CA MET A 1 14.16 33.99 25.99
C MET A 1 12.66 34.07 25.69
N ARG A 2 12.19 35.12 25.00
CA ARG A 2 10.75 35.31 24.70
C ARG A 2 10.45 34.68 23.33
N ILE A 3 9.94 33.46 23.33
CA ILE A 3 9.43 32.86 22.09
C ILE A 3 8.14 33.61 21.75
N SER A 4 8.11 34.25 20.58
CA SER A 4 6.96 35.06 20.15
C SER A 4 5.76 34.16 19.87
N PHE A 5 4.58 34.55 20.35
CA PHE A 5 3.30 33.84 20.16
C PHE A 5 3.03 33.53 18.68
N ILE A 6 3.54 34.38 17.78
CA ILE A 6 3.47 34.25 16.33
C ILE A 6 4.19 32.98 15.84
N VAL A 7 5.33 32.63 16.44
CA VAL A 7 6.12 31.45 16.05
C VAL A 7 5.37 30.17 16.46
N ILE A 8 4.80 30.16 17.67
CA ILE A 8 4.03 29.01 18.18
C ILE A 8 2.77 28.81 17.33
N PHE A 9 2.05 29.89 17.02
CA PHE A 9 0.84 29.85 16.21
C PHE A 9 1.13 29.39 14.77
N SER A 10 2.23 29.85 14.17
CA SER A 10 2.66 29.41 12.85
C SER A 10 2.94 27.91 12.80
N VAL A 11 3.62 27.37 13.81
CA VAL A 11 3.92 25.92 13.87
C VAL A 11 2.62 25.12 14.06
N PHE A 12 1.72 25.61 14.91
CA PHE A 12 0.44 24.94 15.16
C PHE A 12 -0.47 24.93 13.92
N LEU A 13 -0.53 26.04 13.19
CA LEU A 13 -1.35 26.18 11.98
C LEU A 13 -0.86 25.26 10.85
N VAL A 14 0.46 25.17 10.65
CA VAL A 14 1.05 24.24 9.67
C VAL A 14 0.78 22.79 10.06
N SER A 15 0.87 22.46 11.34
CA SER A 15 0.56 21.11 11.85
C SER A 15 -0.92 20.74 11.67
N LEU A 16 -1.83 21.70 11.89
CA LEU A 16 -3.28 21.49 11.73
C LEU A 16 -3.67 21.29 10.26
N ILE A 17 -3.07 22.05 9.34
CA ILE A 17 -3.26 21.89 7.89
C ILE A 17 -2.72 20.52 7.44
N GLY A 18 -1.54 20.13 7.92
CA GLY A 18 -0.97 18.80 7.66
C GLY A 18 -1.87 17.67 8.16
N PHE A 19 -2.46 17.82 9.36
CA PHE A 19 -3.41 16.85 9.93
C PHE A 19 -4.73 16.79 9.14
N TYR A 20 -5.24 17.93 8.68
CA TYR A 20 -6.44 17.99 7.86
C TYR A 20 -6.25 17.30 6.49
N ILE A 21 -5.09 17.50 5.86
CA ILE A 21 -4.73 16.82 4.61
C ILE A 21 -4.52 15.32 4.84
N HIS A 22 -3.92 14.93 5.97
CA HIS A 22 -3.75 13.54 6.40
C HIS A 22 -5.08 12.80 6.55
N PHE A 23 -6.10 13.46 7.11
CA PHE A 23 -7.42 12.85 7.31
C PHE A 23 -8.19 12.59 5.99
N GLN A 24 -7.84 13.28 4.90
CA GLN A 24 -8.58 13.25 3.63
C GLN A 24 -7.92 12.39 2.53
N THR A 25 -6.70 11.88 2.72
CA THR A 25 -5.98 11.16 1.66
C THR A 25 -5.48 9.80 2.12
N ASP A 26 -5.66 8.79 1.27
CA ASP A 26 -5.19 7.41 1.46
C ASP A 26 -3.64 7.35 1.52
N GLN A 27 -3.10 6.63 2.51
CA GLN A 27 -2.19 7.22 3.51
C GLN A 27 -0.72 6.77 3.48
N THR A 28 -0.16 6.27 2.37
CA THR A 28 1.26 5.80 2.39
C THR A 28 2.17 6.56 1.42
N ARG A 29 1.72 6.77 0.18
CA ARG A 29 2.59 7.31 -0.88
C ARG A 29 2.83 8.83 -0.81
N PHE A 30 1.92 9.59 -0.20
CA PHE A 30 2.06 11.05 -0.13
C PHE A 30 3.08 11.46 0.94
N PHE A 31 3.06 10.83 2.11
CA PHE A 31 4.05 11.07 3.16
C PHE A 31 5.44 10.61 2.76
N ASP A 32 5.58 9.49 2.03
CA ASP A 32 6.90 9.08 1.51
C ASP A 32 7.51 10.16 0.62
N LYS A 33 6.74 10.69 -0.33
CA LYS A 33 7.26 11.69 -1.29
C LYS A 33 7.50 13.05 -0.63
N THR A 34 6.60 13.50 0.24
CA THR A 34 6.74 14.79 0.92
C THR A 34 7.77 14.76 2.05
N ALA A 35 7.86 13.68 2.81
CA ALA A 35 8.92 13.48 3.81
C ALA A 35 10.28 13.33 3.14
N TYR A 36 10.39 12.58 2.04
CA TYR A 36 11.65 12.49 1.29
C TYR A 36 12.06 13.85 0.71
N ALA A 37 11.13 14.60 0.12
CA ALA A 37 11.40 15.95 -0.39
C ALA A 37 11.80 16.93 0.74
N PHE A 38 11.14 16.86 1.90
CA PHE A 38 11.48 17.69 3.06
C PHE A 38 12.84 17.32 3.67
N LEU A 39 13.11 16.03 3.87
CA LEU A 39 14.36 15.52 4.43
C LEU A 39 15.57 15.71 3.48
N SER A 40 15.34 15.81 2.17
CA SER A 40 16.39 16.10 1.18
C SER A 40 16.62 17.59 0.95
N THR A 41 15.57 18.42 1.08
CA THR A 41 15.65 19.88 0.89
C THR A 41 16.25 20.59 2.11
N PHE A 42 15.89 20.16 3.31
CA PHE A 42 16.51 20.65 4.54
C PHE A 42 17.68 19.73 4.89
N LYS A 43 18.85 20.27 5.25
CA LYS A 43 19.98 19.48 5.78
C LYS A 43 19.60 18.92 7.15
N VAL A 44 18.78 17.88 7.16
CA VAL A 44 18.34 17.21 8.37
C VAL A 44 19.54 16.41 8.91
N PRO A 45 19.85 16.52 10.22
CA PRO A 45 20.92 15.74 10.83
C PRO A 45 20.74 14.24 10.59
N ASP A 46 21.84 13.52 10.34
CA ASP A 46 21.84 12.08 10.05
C ASP A 46 21.09 11.24 11.09
N SER A 47 21.00 11.71 12.34
CA SER A 47 20.25 11.06 13.41
C SER A 47 18.75 10.94 13.12
N ILE A 48 18.12 11.94 12.51
CA ILE A 48 16.69 11.90 12.17
C ILE A 48 16.45 11.10 10.89
N ARG A 49 17.36 11.17 9.91
CA ARG A 49 17.30 10.33 8.71
C ARG A 49 17.35 8.83 9.03
N ARG A 50 18.13 8.44 10.05
CA ARG A 50 18.23 7.04 10.49
C ARG A 50 16.96 6.53 11.17
N LEU A 51 16.20 7.40 11.85
CA LEU A 51 14.94 7.02 12.51
C LEU A 51 13.84 6.68 11.49
N THR A 52 13.81 7.34 10.33
CA THR A 52 12.81 7.06 9.28
C THR A 52 13.25 5.96 8.31
N ALA A 53 14.56 5.77 8.09
CA ALA A 53 15.08 4.70 7.25
C ALA A 53 14.74 3.29 7.79
N GLY A 54 14.75 3.10 9.12
CA GLY A 54 14.43 1.80 9.73
C GLY A 54 12.98 1.34 9.55
N LEU A 55 12.07 2.24 9.15
CA LEU A 55 10.66 1.93 8.93
C LEU A 55 10.34 1.56 7.47
N THR A 56 11.25 1.82 6.54
CA THR A 56 11.03 1.64 5.08
C THR A 56 12.06 0.75 4.41
N VAL A 57 13.16 0.43 5.10
CA VAL A 57 14.18 -0.49 4.60
C VAL A 57 13.81 -1.93 4.99
N PRO A 58 13.68 -2.86 4.01
CA PRO A 58 13.46 -4.27 4.30
C PRO A 58 14.52 -4.79 5.29
N LYS A 59 14.09 -5.63 6.24
CA LYS A 59 14.97 -6.18 7.29
C LYS A 59 16.13 -7.02 6.72
N PHE A 60 15.96 -7.55 5.51
CA PHE A 60 16.89 -8.46 4.88
C PHE A 60 17.21 -8.00 3.46
N ASP A 61 18.45 -8.21 3.05
CA ASP A 61 18.86 -8.04 1.67
C ASP A 61 18.17 -9.10 0.79
N PHE A 62 17.95 -8.74 -0.48
CA PHE A 62 17.47 -9.70 -1.47
C PHE A 62 18.53 -10.78 -1.70
N ASP A 63 18.16 -12.04 -1.51
CA ASP A 63 19.03 -13.18 -1.72
C ASP A 63 18.64 -13.90 -3.02
N GLU A 64 19.46 -13.71 -4.06
CA GLU A 64 19.29 -14.36 -5.37
C GLU A 64 19.37 -15.90 -5.28
N SER A 65 20.01 -16.45 -4.25
CA SER A 65 20.09 -17.90 -4.07
C SER A 65 18.76 -18.53 -3.61
N LEU A 66 17.83 -17.70 -3.11
CA LEU A 66 16.48 -18.10 -2.72
C LEU A 66 15.46 -18.00 -3.87
N ILE A 67 15.91 -17.68 -5.09
CA ILE A 67 15.01 -17.65 -6.25
C ILE A 67 14.51 -19.08 -6.52
N VAL A 68 13.23 -19.29 -6.21
CA VAL A 68 12.53 -20.54 -6.49
C VAL A 68 12.38 -20.68 -8.00
N LYS A 69 12.25 -21.93 -8.49
CA LYS A 69 11.94 -22.19 -9.90
C LYS A 69 10.71 -21.37 -10.33
N PRO A 70 10.67 -20.88 -11.58
CA PRO A 70 9.53 -20.14 -12.09
C PRO A 70 8.23 -20.89 -11.85
N VAL A 71 7.21 -20.18 -11.37
CA VAL A 71 5.86 -20.74 -11.21
C VAL A 71 5.36 -21.18 -12.58
N ASN A 72 4.80 -22.39 -12.67
CA ASN A 72 4.18 -22.84 -13.90
C ASN A 72 2.81 -22.17 -14.06
N TYR A 73 2.78 -21.00 -14.70
CA TYR A 73 1.53 -20.26 -14.96
C TYR A 73 0.53 -21.01 -15.87
N GLY A 74 0.90 -22.14 -16.48
CA GLY A 74 -0.04 -23.03 -17.17
C GLY A 74 -0.82 -23.96 -16.24
N SER A 75 -0.41 -24.10 -14.96
CA SER A 75 -1.17 -24.88 -13.98
C SER A 75 -2.26 -24.03 -13.34
N LEU A 76 -3.50 -24.52 -13.37
CA LEU A 76 -4.67 -23.88 -12.74
C LEU A 76 -4.53 -23.72 -11.23
N ASP A 77 -3.72 -24.56 -10.57
CA ASP A 77 -3.52 -24.53 -9.12
C ASP A 77 -2.94 -23.20 -8.64
N PHE A 78 -2.13 -22.55 -9.48
CA PHE A 78 -1.46 -21.29 -9.13
C PHE A 78 -2.27 -20.04 -9.48
N TRP A 79 -3.45 -20.19 -10.08
CA TRP A 79 -4.32 -19.08 -10.36
C TRP A 79 -5.28 -18.82 -9.20
N ALA A 80 -5.42 -17.56 -8.80
CA ALA A 80 -6.36 -17.17 -7.76
C ALA A 80 -7.82 -17.09 -8.24
N ALA A 81 -8.05 -16.88 -9.55
CA ALA A 81 -9.37 -16.60 -10.10
C ALA A 81 -9.47 -16.98 -11.60
N HIS A 82 -8.90 -18.11 -12.01
CA HIS A 82 -8.98 -18.50 -13.42
C HIS A 82 -10.42 -18.97 -13.75
N PRO A 83 -11.05 -18.54 -14.86
CA PRO A 83 -12.47 -18.85 -15.14
C PRO A 83 -12.83 -20.34 -15.20
N LYS A 84 -11.86 -21.18 -15.60
CA LYS A 84 -12.02 -22.65 -15.62
C LYS A 84 -11.64 -23.35 -14.30
N LYS A 85 -11.26 -22.60 -13.27
CA LYS A 85 -10.86 -23.15 -11.98
C LYS A 85 -12.10 -23.21 -11.10
N LEU A 86 -12.45 -24.42 -10.66
CA LEU A 86 -13.46 -24.65 -9.63
C LEU A 86 -12.82 -24.49 -8.25
N ASP A 87 -13.24 -23.49 -7.48
CA ASP A 87 -12.81 -23.25 -6.12
C ASP A 87 -13.95 -22.79 -5.18
N GLY A 88 -13.60 -22.31 -3.99
CA GLY A 88 -14.58 -21.92 -2.98
C GLY A 88 -15.41 -20.70 -3.35
N ALA A 89 -15.01 -19.93 -4.37
CA ALA A 89 -15.75 -18.78 -4.87
C ALA A 89 -16.96 -19.20 -5.74
N ASP A 90 -16.98 -20.43 -6.27
CA ASP A 90 -18.05 -20.91 -7.16
C ASP A 90 -19.26 -21.49 -6.40
N VAL A 91 -19.18 -21.53 -5.07
CA VAL A 91 -20.26 -22.04 -4.23
C VAL A 91 -21.48 -21.12 -4.31
N SER A 92 -22.55 -21.63 -4.90
CA SER A 92 -23.84 -20.94 -5.01
C SER A 92 -24.91 -21.57 -4.10
N PRO A 93 -25.89 -20.79 -3.61
CA PRO A 93 -27.02 -21.34 -2.86
C PRO A 93 -27.82 -22.37 -3.67
N THR A 94 -28.39 -23.38 -2.99
CA THR A 94 -29.21 -24.41 -3.63
C THR A 94 -30.38 -23.78 -4.41
N GLY A 95 -30.53 -24.15 -5.68
CA GLY A 95 -31.54 -23.59 -6.59
C GLY A 95 -31.05 -22.42 -7.43
N PHE A 96 -29.83 -21.93 -7.20
CA PHE A 96 -29.17 -20.88 -7.96
C PHE A 96 -27.94 -21.49 -8.64
N ASN A 97 -27.97 -21.66 -9.96
CA ASN A 97 -26.83 -22.16 -10.74
C ASN A 97 -26.51 -21.11 -11.81
N PHE A 98 -25.85 -20.04 -11.39
CA PHE A 98 -25.52 -18.87 -12.21
C PHE A 98 -24.02 -18.73 -12.48
N ASP A 99 -23.23 -19.75 -12.18
CA ASP A 99 -21.82 -19.74 -12.54
C ASP A 99 -21.71 -19.80 -14.07
N ARG A 100 -21.37 -18.63 -14.64
CA ARG A 100 -21.14 -18.41 -16.07
C ARG A 100 -19.85 -17.63 -16.25
N GLN A 101 -18.91 -17.73 -15.32
CA GLN A 101 -17.67 -16.98 -15.39
C GLN A 101 -16.84 -17.38 -16.63
N GLU A 102 -16.89 -18.64 -17.04
CA GLU A 102 -16.24 -19.09 -18.28
C GLU A 102 -16.78 -18.41 -19.55
N ASP A 103 -18.08 -18.11 -19.59
CA ASP A 103 -18.78 -17.55 -20.75
C ASP A 103 -19.07 -16.05 -20.60
N ALA A 104 -18.57 -15.40 -19.55
CA ALA A 104 -18.86 -14.01 -19.26
C ALA A 104 -18.19 -13.09 -20.30
N GLU A 105 -18.94 -12.12 -20.83
CA GLU A 105 -18.40 -11.12 -21.76
C GLU A 105 -17.42 -10.16 -21.07
N ILE A 106 -17.56 -9.99 -19.74
CA ILE A 106 -16.72 -9.14 -18.90
C ILE A 106 -16.39 -9.83 -17.58
N ASP A 107 -15.14 -9.68 -17.12
CA ASP A 107 -14.71 -10.13 -15.79
C ASP A 107 -15.02 -9.07 -14.74
N VAL A 108 -15.60 -9.50 -13.61
CA VAL A 108 -15.88 -8.64 -12.46
C VAL A 108 -15.12 -9.16 -11.25
N PHE A 109 -14.26 -8.32 -10.67
CA PHE A 109 -13.58 -8.61 -9.41
C PHE A 109 -13.88 -7.52 -8.39
N PHE A 110 -14.06 -7.93 -7.14
CA PHE A 110 -14.28 -7.01 -6.03
C PHE A 110 -12.93 -6.73 -5.34
N VAL A 111 -12.51 -5.47 -5.35
CA VAL A 111 -11.36 -5.02 -4.54
C VAL A 111 -11.91 -4.51 -3.22
N HIS A 112 -11.73 -5.29 -2.15
CA HIS A 112 -11.97 -4.80 -0.80
C HIS A 112 -10.76 -3.96 -0.36
N PRO A 113 -10.93 -2.69 0.06
CA PRO A 113 -9.85 -1.94 0.68
C PRO A 113 -9.50 -2.62 2.01
N THR A 114 -8.24 -3.03 2.12
CA THR A 114 -7.66 -3.68 3.31
C THR A 114 -7.01 -2.66 4.22
#